data_AF-A0A1Y3NF37-F1
#
_entry.id   AF-A0A1Y3NF37-F1
#
_cell.length_a   1.000
_cell.length_b   1.000
_cell.length_c   1.000
_cell.angle_alpha   90.00
_cell.angle_beta   90.00
_cell.angle_gamma   90.00
#
_symmetry.space_group_name_H-M   'P 1'
#
loop_
_entity.id
_entity.type
_entity.pdbx_description
1 polymer ?
#
loop_
_entity_poly.entity_id
_entity_poly.type
_entity_poly.pdbx_seq_one_letter_code
_entity_poly.pdbx_strand_id
1 'polypeptide(L)'
;GIHSYPAIFSFPNEPPLNHWPNIISIIQSKQKHRHLDETSTVPFFFYDWKISISYYMIKVDPEVIIVLIYECQNKDPTIIDFLTKLVACLRNVTLFEQLKVDW
;
A
#
# COMPACT_ATOMS: atom_id res chain seq x y z
N GLY A 1 5.58 16.85 6.30
CA GLY A 1 5.56 17.58 5.01
C GLY A 1 5.69 16.61 3.85
N ILE A 2 5.78 17.07 2.60
CA ILE A 2 5.94 16.19 1.41
C ILE A 2 7.18 15.28 1.53
N HIS A 3 8.27 15.81 2.09
CA HIS A 3 9.50 15.06 2.35
C HIS A 3 9.40 14.00 3.46
N SER A 4 8.27 13.94 4.19
CA SER A 4 8.05 12.93 5.23
C SER A 4 7.61 11.57 4.68
N TYR A 5 7.24 11.49 3.40
CA TYR A 5 6.84 10.27 2.72
C TYR A 5 7.62 10.13 1.40
N PRO A 6 8.93 9.80 1.45
CA PRO A 6 9.72 9.66 0.23
C PRO A 6 9.36 8.37 -0.53
N ALA A 7 9.46 8.42 -1.85
CA ALA A 7 9.47 7.20 -2.66
C ALA A 7 10.85 6.54 -2.54
N ILE A 8 10.93 5.44 -1.77
CA ILE A 8 12.16 4.63 -1.70
C ILE A 8 12.31 3.68 -2.89
N PHE A 9 11.21 3.46 -3.64
CA PHE A 9 11.15 2.67 -4.85
C PHE A 9 10.02 3.19 -5.75
N SER A 10 10.23 3.16 -7.07
CA SER A 10 9.20 3.45 -8.05
C SER A 10 9.42 2.62 -9.32
N PHE A 11 8.32 2.24 -9.96
CA PHE A 11 8.32 1.47 -11.20
C PHE A 11 7.09 1.86 -12.02
N PRO A 12 7.19 1.94 -13.36
CA PRO A 12 8.37 1.68 -14.19
C PRO A 12 9.38 2.83 -14.24
N ASN A 13 8.96 4.04 -13.86
CA ASN A 13 9.72 5.28 -14.02
C ASN A 13 9.98 5.95 -12.65
N GLU A 14 10.41 7.21 -12.71
CA GLU A 14 10.53 8.09 -11.55
C GLU A 14 9.20 8.23 -10.77
N PRO A 15 9.27 8.54 -9.46
CA PRO A 15 8.09 8.70 -8.61
C PRO A 15 7.05 9.67 -9.18
N PRO A 16 5.76 9.30 -9.19
CA PRO A 16 4.69 10.13 -9.75
C PRO A 16 4.31 11.29 -8.80
N LEU A 17 5.13 12.36 -8.79
CA LEU A 17 5.02 13.48 -7.85
C LEU A 17 3.68 14.24 -7.93
N ASN A 18 3.02 14.23 -9.09
CA ASN A 18 1.68 14.81 -9.27
C ASN A 18 0.60 14.08 -8.45
N HIS A 19 0.81 12.79 -8.12
CA HIS A 19 -0.10 12.00 -7.29
C HIS A 19 0.22 12.08 -5.80
N TRP A 20 1.41 12.56 -5.44
CA TRP A 20 1.91 12.59 -4.06
C TRP A 20 0.97 13.29 -3.07
N PRO A 21 0.40 14.46 -3.37
CA PRO A 21 -0.54 15.13 -2.47
C PRO A 21 -1.76 14.26 -2.13
N ASN A 22 -2.31 13.56 -3.13
CA ASN A 22 -3.44 12.66 -2.95
C ASN A 22 -3.05 11.45 -2.10
N ILE A 23 -1.89 10.84 -2.39
CA ILE A 23 -1.38 9.69 -1.64
C ILE A 23 -1.20 10.07 -0.16
N ILE A 24 -0.52 11.18 0.12
CA ILE A 24 -0.31 11.67 1.49
C ILE A 24 -1.65 11.97 2.16
N SER A 25 -2.58 12.61 1.45
CA SER A 25 -3.91 12.88 2.00
C SER A 25 -4.66 11.61 2.40
N ILE A 26 -4.56 10.54 1.61
CA ILE A 26 -5.20 9.25 1.89
C ILE A 26 -4.53 8.56 3.08
N ILE A 27 -3.21 8.59 3.17
CA ILE A 27 -2.46 8.02 4.31
C ILE A 27 -2.82 8.75 5.61
N GLN A 28 -2.98 10.07 5.56
CA GLN A 28 -3.24 10.89 6.73
C GLN A 28 -4.72 10.89 7.18
N SER A 29 -5.67 10.47 6.34
CA SER A 29 -7.09 10.45 6.70
C SER A 29 -7.45 9.30 7.64
N LYS A 30 -6.99 9.43 8.90
CA LYS A 30 -7.21 8.48 10.03
C LYS A 30 -8.69 8.17 10.31
N GLN A 31 -9.62 9.06 9.96
CA GLN A 31 -11.05 8.89 10.29
C GLN A 31 -11.85 8.11 9.24
N LYS A 32 -11.36 7.96 8.01
CA LYS A 32 -12.10 7.28 6.92
C LYS A 32 -11.53 5.90 6.56
N HIS A 33 -10.33 5.56 7.01
CA HIS A 33 -9.60 4.39 6.51
C HIS A 33 -8.99 3.53 7.62
N ARG A 34 -9.83 2.96 8.51
CA ARG A 34 -9.45 1.91 9.47
C ARG A 34 -8.79 0.66 8.84
N HIS A 35 -8.71 0.59 7.51
CA HIS A 35 -8.11 -0.52 6.77
C HIS A 35 -6.62 -0.34 6.46
N LEU A 36 -6.03 0.81 6.81
CA LEU A 36 -4.58 1.05 6.78
C LEU A 36 -3.97 0.96 8.20
N ASP A 37 -4.63 0.26 9.12
CA ASP A 37 -4.08 -0.06 10.44
C ASP A 37 -2.88 -1.00 10.32
N GLU A 38 -1.96 -0.95 11.29
CA GLU A 38 -0.69 -1.70 11.30
C GLU A 38 -0.86 -3.22 11.11
N THR A 39 -2.03 -3.75 11.47
CA THR A 39 -2.34 -5.18 11.38
C THR A 39 -3.12 -5.57 10.13
N SER A 40 -3.53 -4.62 9.29
CA SER A 40 -4.33 -4.91 8.11
C SER A 40 -3.49 -5.66 7.05
N THR A 41 -3.97 -6.83 6.66
CA THR A 41 -3.43 -7.64 5.55
C THR A 41 -4.16 -7.37 4.24
N VAL A 42 -5.20 -6.54 4.28
CA VAL A 42 -6.09 -6.26 3.15
C VAL A 42 -5.70 -4.91 2.53
N PRO A 43 -5.41 -4.86 1.23
CA PRO A 43 -5.19 -3.61 0.52
C PRO A 43 -6.41 -2.69 0.60
N PHE A 44 -6.15 -1.43 0.92
CA PHE A 44 -7.12 -0.35 0.84
C PHE A 44 -7.26 0.12 -0.61
N PHE A 45 -8.50 0.32 -1.08
CA PHE A 45 -8.81 0.82 -2.40
C PHE A 45 -9.49 2.18 -2.33
N PHE A 46 -9.02 3.14 -3.13
CA PHE A 46 -9.64 4.44 -3.30
C PHE A 46 -9.74 4.80 -4.78
N TYR A 47 -10.89 5.31 -5.21
CA TYR A 47 -11.08 5.82 -6.56
C TYR A 47 -11.47 7.29 -6.49
N ASP A 48 -10.67 8.14 -7.14
CA ASP A 48 -10.98 9.53 -7.37
C ASP A 48 -11.66 9.70 -8.72
N TRP A 49 -12.99 9.84 -8.69
CA TRP A 49 -13.80 10.01 -9.88
C TRP A 49 -13.55 11.33 -10.62
N LYS A 50 -12.97 12.35 -9.97
CA LYS A 50 -12.72 13.67 -10.59
C LYS A 50 -11.56 13.62 -11.57
N ILE A 51 -10.56 12.81 -11.25
CA ILE A 51 -9.36 12.61 -12.08
C ILE A 51 -9.31 11.23 -12.73
N SER A 52 -10.32 10.39 -12.47
CA SER A 52 -10.41 9.01 -12.94
C SER A 52 -9.21 8.13 -12.55
N ILE A 53 -8.69 8.32 -11.33
CA ILE A 53 -7.53 7.57 -10.81
C ILE A 53 -7.94 6.65 -9.68
N SER A 54 -7.50 5.40 -9.75
CA SER A 54 -7.59 4.42 -8.67
C SER A 54 -6.25 4.25 -7.96
N TYR A 55 -6.30 4.20 -6.63
CA TYR A 55 -5.16 3.94 -5.76
C TYR A 55 -5.44 2.66 -4.96
N TYR A 56 -4.51 1.72 -5.03
CA TYR A 56 -4.43 0.61 -4.07
C TYR A 56 -3.29 0.87 -3.11
N MET A 57 -3.51 0.68 -1.81
CA MET A 57 -2.51 0.92 -0.77
C MET A 57 -2.48 -0.23 0.22
N ILE A 58 -1.29 -0.70 0.60
CA ILE A 58 -1.13 -1.69 1.66
C ILE A 58 0.15 -1.39 2.45
N LYS A 59 0.06 -1.44 3.79
CA LYS A 59 1.26 -1.33 4.64
C LYS A 59 2.02 -2.63 4.59
N VAL A 60 3.32 -2.59 4.28
CA VAL A 60 4.20 -3.76 4.40
C VAL A 60 4.89 -3.79 5.75
N ASP A 61 5.16 -2.61 6.32
CA ASP A 61 5.83 -2.38 7.60
C ASP A 61 5.18 -1.14 8.29
N PRO A 62 5.36 -0.89 9.60
CA PRO A 62 4.93 0.35 10.24
C PRO A 62 5.21 1.63 9.45
N GLU A 63 6.37 1.73 8.79
CA GLU A 63 6.80 2.95 8.08
C GLU A 63 6.81 2.81 6.55
N VAL A 64 6.43 1.64 6.01
CA VAL A 64 6.50 1.37 4.56
C VAL A 64 5.14 1.00 4.00
N ILE A 65 4.75 1.70 2.94
CA ILE A 65 3.47 1.53 2.24
C ILE A 65 3.74 1.29 0.76
N ILE A 66 3.11 0.27 0.21
CA ILE A 66 3.07 0.02 -1.23
C ILE A 66 1.84 0.70 -1.79
N VAL A 67 2.01 1.45 -2.90
CA VAL A 67 0.92 2.12 -3.61
C VAL A 67 0.94 1.72 -5.09
N LEU A 68 -0.21 1.27 -5.61
CA LEU A 68 -0.44 1.12 -7.05
C LEU A 68 -1.40 2.20 -7.53
N ILE A 69 -1.12 2.77 -8.71
CA ILE A 69 -1.88 3.85 -9.31
C ILE A 69 -2.38 3.38 -10.68
N TYR A 70 -3.67 3.54 -10.93
CA TYR A 70 -4.31 3.19 -12.20
C TYR A 70 -5.07 4.39 -12.77
N GLU A 71 -4.91 4.66 -14.06
CA GLU A 71 -5.61 5.71 -14.83
C GLU A 71 -7.03 5.33 -15.26
N CYS A 72 -7.69 4.52 -14.45
CA CYS A 72 -9.08 4.14 -14.63
C CYS A 72 -9.66 3.65 -13.32
N GLN A 73 -10.99 3.50 -13.27
CA GLN A 73 -11.63 2.78 -12.17
C GLN A 73 -11.28 1.30 -12.28
N ASN A 74 -10.28 0.87 -11.53
CA ASN A 74 -9.84 -0.52 -11.52
C ASN A 74 -10.14 -1.13 -10.16
N LYS A 75 -11.20 -1.94 -10.07
CA LYS A 75 -11.53 -2.73 -8.87
C LYS A 75 -11.40 -4.22 -9.18
N ASP A 76 -10.18 -4.65 -9.46
CA ASP A 76 -9.86 -6.04 -9.78
C ASP A 76 -9.48 -6.82 -8.52
N PRO A 77 -10.16 -7.95 -8.21
CA PRO A 77 -9.81 -8.81 -7.07
C PRO A 77 -8.44 -9.49 -7.23
N THR A 78 -7.93 -9.69 -8.46
CA THR A 78 -6.61 -10.28 -8.68
C THR A 78 -5.48 -9.38 -8.20
N ILE A 79 -5.66 -8.05 -8.28
CA ILE A 79 -4.72 -7.06 -7.73
C ILE A 79 -4.65 -7.17 -6.20
N ILE A 80 -5.80 -7.41 -5.57
CA ILE A 80 -5.89 -7.58 -4.11
C ILE A 80 -5.07 -8.82 -3.70
N ASP A 81 -5.30 -9.94 -4.36
CA ASP A 81 -4.55 -11.19 -4.13
C ASP A 81 -3.04 -11.02 -4.38
N PHE A 82 -2.66 -10.36 -5.47
CA PHE A 82 -1.27 -10.04 -5.77
C PHE A 82 -0.60 -9.22 -4.67
N LEU A 83 -1.22 -8.11 -4.24
CA LEU A 83 -0.67 -7.23 -3.21
C LEU A 83 -0.56 -7.94 -1.86
N THR A 84 -1.57 -8.74 -1.48
CA THR A 84 -1.54 -9.52 -0.24
C THR A 84 -0.39 -10.54 -0.26
N LYS A 85 -0.18 -11.25 -1.38
CA LYS A 85 0.94 -12.19 -1.52
C LYS A 85 2.29 -11.48 -1.48
N LEU A 86 2.44 -10.37 -2.19
CA LEU A 86 3.67 -9.57 -2.20
C LEU A 86 4.05 -9.11 -0.78
N VAL A 87 3.08 -8.55 -0.05
CA VAL A 87 3.30 -8.09 1.32
C VAL A 87 3.62 -9.25 2.26
N ALA A 88 2.98 -10.42 2.10
CA ALA A 88 3.31 -11.60 2.88
C ALA A 88 4.78 -12.03 2.70
N CYS A 89 5.30 -11.98 1.47
CA CYS A 89 6.71 -12.25 1.20
C CYS A 89 7.66 -11.23 1.85
N LEU A 90 7.26 -9.95 1.88
CA LEU A 90 8.11 -8.87 2.41
C LEU A 90 8.08 -8.76 3.95
N ARG A 91 7.00 -9.18 4.60
CA ARG A 91 6.86 -9.13 6.06
C ARG A 91 7.77 -10.14 6.80
N ASN A 92 8.31 -11.15 6.10
CA ASN A 92 9.20 -12.17 6.68
C ASN A 92 8.69 -12.88 7.95
N VAL A 93 7.39 -12.78 8.27
CA VAL A 93 6.80 -13.38 9.49
C VAL A 93 6.82 -14.91 9.44
N THR A 94 6.73 -15.49 8.24
CA THR A 94 6.82 -16.95 8.04
C THR A 94 8.20 -17.51 8.34
N LEU A 95 9.27 -16.69 8.24
CA LEU A 95 10.62 -17.11 8.60
C LEU A 95 10.72 -17.38 10.11
N PHE A 96 10.06 -16.56 10.93
CA PHE A 96 10.03 -16.74 12.38
C PHE A 96 9.13 -17.90 12.81
N GLU A 97 8.04 -18.18 12.08
CA GLU A 97 7.20 -19.36 12.31
C GLU A 97 7.94 -20.68 12.03
N GLN A 98 8.91 -20.66 11.11
CA GLN A 98 9.77 -21.81 10.80
C GLN A 98 10.86 -22.04 11.86
N LEU A 99 11.07 -21.08 12.75
CA LEU A 99 11.96 -21.21 13.90
C LEU A 99 11.25 -22.04 14.99
N LYS A 100 11.17 -23.36 14.77
CA LYS A 100 10.87 -24.29 15.86
C LYS A 100 11.96 -24.16 16.91
N VAL A 101 11.62 -23.60 18.06
CA VAL A 101 12.50 -23.66 19.22
C VAL A 101 12.17 -24.98 19.92
N ASP A 102 12.93 -26.02 19.59
CA ASP A 102 12.89 -27.29 20.32
C ASP A 102 13.49 -27.05 21.72
N TRP A 103 12.63 -26.86 22.72
CA TRP A 103 12.97 -26.98 24.14
C TRP A 103 12.37 -28.26 24.70
#